data_AF-A0A9W9WV99-F1
#
_entry.id   AF-A0A9W9WV99-F1
#
_cell.length_a   1.000
_cell.length_b   1.000
_cell.length_c   1.000
_cell.angle_alpha   90.00
_cell.angle_beta   90.00
_cell.angle_gamma   90.00
#
_symmetry.space_group_name_H-M   'P 1'
#
loop_
_entity.id
_entity.type
_entity.pdbx_description
1 polymer ?
#
loop_
_entity_poly.entity_id
_entity_poly.type
_entity_poly.pdbx_seq_one_letter_code
_entity_poly.pdbx_strand_id
1 'polypeptide(L)'
;MDSTHSTMPKKLSEPRYINFPSLPTDAKHPDGSPALNRHSSTITRGHEFPGARAMLFAAGVPDKEAMAKSPHVGIASVWWEGNPCNMHLMDLAKTVKKSVVEKGMIGWQFNTVGVSDAITMGSDGMRFSLQTREIIADSVETVTCAQYHDACIAIPGCDKNMPGVVMGMARHNRPSIMIYGGTINIGYSEYLRKPINISTCFEAAGAYAYDTLRQPDDGGDTSKTKDEIMDDLERHACPSAGACGGMFTANTMATAIESMGLSLPGSSSTPASSPSKMRECVRVADAIKICLEKNIRPRDLLTKRSFENALVMTMALGGSTNGVLHFLAMARTAGVDLTLDDFQRVSNKIPFIANLSPSGKYYMADLYEVGGIPSVQKLLIAGGLLDGGMLTVTGKTLAENVDSFPSLPQDQTIIRPLDNPIKTTGHIQILRGNLAPGGAVAKITGKEGLKFSGKARVFNKEKQLNDALDEGQIPRGENLVLIVRYEGPKGGPGMPEQLKASAALMGAKLTNIALITDGRYSGASHGFIVGHITPEAAVGGPIALVRDGDMITINAETNEISMDVSEEELEERRRQWTPPEPQITRGVLAKYARLVGDASHGAMTDLF
;
A
#
# COMPACT_ATOMS: atom_id res chain seq x y z
N MET A 1 29.98 -29.69 17.41
CA MET A 1 30.63 -29.70 16.07
C MET A 1 29.49 -29.59 15.07
N ASP A 2 29.12 -28.46 14.48
CA ASP A 2 29.75 -27.14 14.39
C ASP A 2 28.69 -26.05 14.60
N SER A 3 29.01 -25.12 15.50
CA SER A 3 28.24 -23.94 15.85
C SER A 3 28.98 -22.71 15.33
N THR A 4 28.82 -22.38 14.05
CA THR A 4 29.19 -21.08 13.47
C THR A 4 28.46 -20.88 12.13
N HIS A 5 27.13 -20.75 12.15
CA HIS A 5 26.46 -20.10 11.02
C HIS A 5 26.54 -18.59 11.20
N SER A 6 27.72 -18.05 10.87
CA SER A 6 27.84 -16.69 10.34
C SER A 6 26.95 -16.61 9.10
N THR A 7 25.74 -16.08 9.25
CA THR A 7 24.87 -15.79 8.13
C THR A 7 25.34 -14.49 7.49
N MET A 8 26.44 -14.55 6.73
CA MET A 8 26.56 -13.63 5.61
C MET A 8 25.27 -13.74 4.79
N PRO A 9 24.62 -12.64 4.39
CA PRO A 9 23.41 -12.71 3.59
C PRO A 9 23.72 -13.55 2.35
N LYS A 10 23.00 -14.67 2.18
CA LYS A 10 23.09 -15.46 0.95
C LYS A 10 22.92 -14.48 -0.20
N LYS A 11 23.93 -14.38 -1.06
CA LYS A 11 23.86 -13.56 -2.27
C LYS A 11 22.65 -14.07 -3.05
N LEU A 12 21.61 -13.24 -3.14
CA LEU A 12 20.37 -13.59 -3.84
C LEU A 12 20.72 -13.97 -5.29
N SER A 13 20.05 -15.01 -5.78
CA SER A 13 20.19 -15.40 -7.18
C SER A 13 19.63 -14.30 -8.09
N GLU A 14 20.13 -14.21 -9.33
CA GLU A 14 19.51 -13.33 -10.31
C GLU A 14 18.08 -13.82 -10.60
N PRO A 15 17.05 -12.96 -10.56
CA PRO A 15 15.68 -13.35 -10.85
C PRO A 15 15.54 -13.94 -12.26
N ARG A 16 14.98 -15.15 -12.36
CA ARG A 16 14.73 -15.84 -13.64
C ARG A 16 13.26 -16.25 -13.73
N TYR A 17 12.61 -15.84 -14.82
CA TYR A 17 11.23 -16.22 -15.15
C TYR A 17 11.22 -17.13 -16.38
N ILE A 18 10.12 -17.84 -16.61
CA ILE A 18 9.93 -18.59 -17.85
C ILE A 18 9.97 -17.60 -19.03
N ASN A 19 10.84 -17.87 -20.01
CA ASN A 19 10.87 -17.11 -21.24
C ASN A 19 9.80 -17.64 -22.20
N PHE A 20 8.66 -16.96 -22.27
CA PHE A 20 7.57 -17.34 -23.16
C PHE A 20 7.90 -16.96 -24.61
N PRO A 21 7.66 -17.85 -25.60
CA PRO A 21 7.72 -17.46 -27.00
C PRO A 21 6.84 -16.24 -27.28
N SER A 22 7.34 -15.32 -28.08
CA SER A 22 6.58 -14.16 -28.53
C SER A 22 7.02 -13.71 -29.92
N LEU A 23 6.11 -13.06 -30.63
CA LEU A 23 6.44 -12.39 -31.89
C LEU A 23 7.36 -11.18 -31.63
N PRO A 24 8.28 -10.87 -32.56
CA PRO A 24 9.06 -9.64 -32.53
C PRO A 24 8.19 -8.39 -32.42
N THR A 25 8.75 -7.31 -31.86
CA THR A 25 8.01 -6.05 -31.66
C THR A 25 7.53 -5.39 -32.95
N ASP A 26 8.27 -5.60 -34.03
CA ASP A 26 8.03 -5.11 -35.39
C ASP A 26 7.29 -6.13 -36.29
N ALA A 27 6.86 -7.26 -35.72
CA ALA A 27 6.13 -8.28 -36.46
C ALA A 27 4.84 -7.71 -37.07
N LYS A 28 4.50 -8.20 -38.26
CA LYS A 28 3.31 -7.80 -39.02
C LYS A 28 2.51 -9.02 -39.44
N HIS A 29 1.20 -8.85 -39.53
CA HIS A 29 0.33 -9.80 -40.21
C HIS A 29 0.57 -9.77 -41.74
N PRO A 30 0.10 -10.78 -42.51
CA PRO A 30 0.27 -10.81 -43.96
C PRO A 30 -0.30 -9.61 -44.72
N ASP A 31 -1.28 -8.91 -44.12
CA ASP A 31 -1.87 -7.67 -44.66
C ASP A 31 -1.04 -6.40 -44.35
N GLY A 32 0.11 -6.56 -43.70
CA GLY A 32 1.02 -5.46 -43.34
C GLY A 32 0.66 -4.72 -42.05
N SER A 33 -0.45 -5.07 -41.39
CA SER A 33 -0.81 -4.49 -40.10
C SER A 33 0.10 -4.99 -38.96
N PRO A 34 0.37 -4.19 -37.90
CA PRO A 34 1.19 -4.63 -36.77
C PRO A 34 0.58 -5.84 -36.05
N ALA A 35 1.39 -6.86 -35.77
CA ALA A 35 0.98 -8.03 -35.00
C ALA A 35 1.07 -7.74 -33.49
N LEU A 36 -0.03 -7.27 -32.91
CA LEU A 36 -0.09 -6.92 -31.49
C LEU A 36 -0.30 -8.14 -30.58
N ASN A 37 -0.71 -9.28 -31.14
CA ASN A 37 -1.00 -10.53 -30.43
C ASN A 37 0.26 -11.38 -30.16
N ARG A 38 1.31 -10.73 -29.63
CA ARG A 38 2.68 -11.27 -29.56
C ARG A 38 2.78 -12.59 -28.81
N HIS A 39 2.07 -12.76 -27.71
CA HIS A 39 2.07 -13.96 -26.88
C HIS A 39 0.94 -14.92 -27.26
N SER A 40 -0.28 -14.41 -27.43
CA SER A 40 -1.46 -15.25 -27.70
C SER A 40 -1.36 -15.97 -29.03
N SER A 41 -0.62 -15.43 -30.01
CA SER A 41 -0.29 -16.11 -31.27
C SER A 41 0.29 -17.51 -31.07
N THR A 42 0.98 -17.77 -29.95
CA THR A 42 1.53 -19.09 -29.63
C THR A 42 0.43 -20.15 -29.63
N ILE A 43 -0.71 -19.86 -28.99
CA ILE A 43 -1.81 -20.81 -28.82
C ILE A 43 -2.93 -20.63 -29.86
N THR A 44 -2.88 -19.59 -30.69
CA THR A 44 -3.89 -19.32 -31.72
C THR A 44 -3.41 -19.53 -33.17
N ARG A 45 -2.10 -19.66 -33.41
CA ARG A 45 -1.53 -19.84 -34.75
C ARG A 45 -1.83 -21.23 -35.32
N GLY A 46 -2.32 -21.23 -36.57
CA GLY A 46 -2.46 -22.45 -37.37
C GLY A 46 -3.22 -23.56 -36.62
N HIS A 47 -2.77 -24.79 -36.75
CA HIS A 47 -3.38 -25.96 -36.09
C HIS A 47 -2.46 -26.57 -35.02
N GLU A 48 -1.50 -25.81 -34.49
CA GLU A 48 -0.52 -26.29 -33.49
C GLU A 48 -1.19 -26.60 -32.14
N PHE A 49 -2.19 -25.81 -31.74
CA PHE A 49 -2.89 -25.96 -30.44
C PHE A 49 -4.42 -26.10 -30.63
N PRO A 50 -4.92 -27.19 -31.23
CA PRO A 50 -6.34 -27.34 -31.55
C PRO A 50 -7.24 -27.34 -30.32
N GLY A 51 -6.77 -27.88 -29.18
CA GLY A 51 -7.50 -27.87 -27.92
C GLY A 51 -7.70 -26.46 -27.36
N ALA A 52 -6.65 -25.62 -27.37
CA ALA A 52 -6.75 -24.22 -26.93
C ALA A 52 -7.73 -23.44 -27.81
N ARG A 53 -7.62 -23.59 -29.13
CA ARG A 53 -8.52 -22.93 -30.09
C ARG A 53 -9.99 -23.34 -29.89
N ALA A 54 -10.25 -24.64 -29.69
CA ALA A 54 -11.61 -25.13 -29.42
C ALA A 54 -12.21 -24.50 -28.16
N MET A 55 -11.44 -24.45 -27.07
CA MET A 55 -11.88 -23.81 -25.81
C MET A 55 -12.10 -22.30 -25.99
N LEU A 56 -11.25 -21.61 -26.75
CA LEU A 56 -11.40 -20.18 -27.04
C LEU A 56 -12.65 -19.88 -27.88
N PHE A 57 -12.97 -20.71 -28.87
CA PHE A 57 -14.24 -20.59 -29.60
C PHE A 57 -15.44 -20.79 -28.66
N ALA A 58 -15.41 -21.83 -27.82
CA ALA A 58 -16.46 -22.08 -26.84
C ALA A 58 -16.60 -20.92 -25.83
N ALA A 59 -15.50 -20.24 -25.49
CA ALA A 59 -15.48 -19.07 -24.62
C ALA A 59 -15.95 -17.77 -25.30
N GLY A 60 -16.23 -17.79 -26.61
CA GLY A 60 -16.85 -16.68 -27.34
C GLY A 60 -15.95 -15.89 -28.28
N VAL A 61 -14.79 -16.41 -28.69
CA VAL A 61 -14.06 -15.83 -29.83
C VAL A 61 -14.91 -16.00 -31.09
N PRO A 62 -15.22 -14.91 -31.85
CA PRO A 62 -16.27 -14.95 -32.87
C PRO A 62 -15.90 -15.77 -34.11
N ASP A 63 -14.65 -15.70 -34.55
CA ASP A 63 -14.19 -16.36 -35.77
C ASP A 63 -12.67 -16.61 -35.78
N LYS A 64 -12.19 -17.27 -36.84
CA LYS A 64 -10.77 -17.61 -37.01
C LYS A 64 -9.89 -16.37 -37.22
N GLU A 65 -10.42 -15.28 -37.75
CA GLU A 65 -9.66 -14.06 -38.00
C GLU A 65 -9.39 -13.33 -36.70
N ALA A 66 -10.43 -13.10 -35.88
CA ALA A 66 -10.29 -12.54 -34.54
C ALA A 66 -9.32 -13.37 -33.69
N MET A 67 -9.45 -14.70 -33.73
CA MET A 67 -8.53 -15.62 -33.05
C MET A 67 -7.06 -15.43 -33.47
N ALA A 68 -6.81 -15.21 -34.77
CA ALA A 68 -5.47 -15.15 -35.32
C ALA A 68 -4.82 -13.75 -35.26
N LYS A 69 -5.61 -12.68 -35.16
CA LYS A 69 -5.12 -11.30 -35.26
C LYS A 69 -5.34 -10.46 -34.00
N SER A 70 -6.43 -10.65 -33.26
CA SER A 70 -6.75 -9.79 -32.13
C SER A 70 -5.86 -10.09 -30.92
N PRO A 71 -5.24 -9.07 -30.29
CA PRO A 71 -4.52 -9.28 -29.04
C PRO A 71 -5.51 -9.63 -27.92
N HIS A 72 -5.09 -10.54 -27.04
CA HIS A 72 -5.82 -10.98 -25.86
C HIS A 72 -5.44 -10.10 -24.67
N VAL A 73 -6.41 -9.43 -24.06
CA VAL A 73 -6.21 -8.56 -22.88
C VAL A 73 -6.88 -9.20 -21.67
N GLY A 74 -6.07 -9.59 -20.68
CA GLY A 74 -6.57 -10.03 -19.39
C GLY A 74 -7.07 -8.85 -18.56
N ILE A 75 -8.28 -8.93 -18.03
CA ILE A 75 -8.89 -7.89 -17.19
C ILE A 75 -9.04 -8.46 -15.78
N ALA A 76 -8.10 -8.12 -14.91
CA ALA A 76 -7.95 -8.68 -13.57
C ALA A 76 -8.61 -7.78 -12.52
N SER A 77 -9.87 -8.03 -12.16
CA SER A 77 -10.50 -7.34 -11.03
C SER A 77 -10.10 -7.97 -9.70
N VAL A 78 -10.16 -7.18 -8.64
CA VAL A 78 -10.07 -7.67 -7.25
C VAL A 78 -11.43 -7.51 -6.57
N TRP A 79 -12.50 -7.91 -7.26
CA TRP A 79 -13.88 -7.74 -6.82
C TRP A 79 -14.28 -8.81 -5.80
N TRP A 80 -15.07 -8.39 -4.81
CA TRP A 80 -15.91 -9.23 -3.95
C TRP A 80 -16.90 -8.33 -3.20
N GLU A 81 -18.03 -8.89 -2.75
CA GLU A 81 -19.18 -8.09 -2.32
C GLU A 81 -19.06 -7.51 -0.90
N GLY A 82 -18.42 -8.23 0.02
CA GLY A 82 -18.39 -7.89 1.44
C GLY A 82 -17.42 -6.77 1.84
N ASN A 83 -16.93 -5.96 0.91
CA ASN A 83 -16.09 -4.80 1.21
C ASN A 83 -16.41 -3.62 0.29
N PRO A 84 -16.71 -2.43 0.84
CA PRO A 84 -17.01 -1.25 0.03
C PRO A 84 -15.87 -0.88 -0.93
N CYS A 85 -14.62 -1.19 -0.59
CA CYS A 85 -13.47 -0.93 -1.45
C CYS A 85 -13.51 -1.72 -2.78
N ASN A 86 -14.20 -2.87 -2.81
CA ASN A 86 -14.11 -3.84 -3.89
C ASN A 86 -15.45 -4.17 -4.56
N MET A 87 -16.60 -3.90 -3.91
CA MET A 87 -17.91 -4.37 -4.35
C MET A 87 -18.34 -3.86 -5.74
N HIS A 88 -17.83 -2.70 -6.19
CA HIS A 88 -18.15 -2.10 -7.49
C HIS A 88 -17.19 -2.51 -8.63
N LEU A 89 -16.07 -3.18 -8.31
CA LEU A 89 -15.00 -3.42 -9.29
C LEU A 89 -15.41 -4.38 -10.41
N MET A 90 -16.41 -5.24 -10.19
CA MET A 90 -16.98 -6.12 -11.22
C MET A 90 -17.60 -5.31 -12.36
N ASP A 91 -18.31 -4.22 -12.06
CA ASP A 91 -18.98 -3.40 -13.07
C ASP A 91 -18.00 -2.49 -13.80
N LEU A 92 -16.96 -2.01 -13.10
CA LEU A 92 -15.81 -1.37 -13.74
C LEU A 92 -15.16 -2.34 -14.75
N ALA A 93 -14.90 -3.59 -14.36
CA ALA A 93 -14.31 -4.61 -15.21
C ALA A 93 -15.16 -4.95 -16.43
N LYS A 94 -16.50 -5.04 -16.28
CA LYS A 94 -17.42 -5.23 -17.42
C LYS A 94 -17.32 -4.07 -18.41
N THR A 95 -17.20 -2.83 -17.91
CA THR A 95 -17.05 -1.63 -18.75
C THR A 95 -15.72 -1.64 -19.50
N VAL A 96 -14.63 -1.94 -18.80
CA VAL A 96 -13.30 -2.10 -19.43
C VAL A 96 -13.34 -3.17 -20.51
N LYS A 97 -13.96 -4.34 -20.25
CA LYS A 97 -14.10 -5.42 -21.23
C LYS A 97 -14.82 -4.94 -22.48
N LYS A 98 -15.95 -4.25 -22.32
CA LYS A 98 -16.71 -3.70 -23.44
C LYS A 98 -15.84 -2.78 -24.29
N SER A 99 -15.12 -1.83 -23.68
CA SER A 99 -14.29 -0.87 -24.40
C SER A 99 -13.05 -1.51 -25.06
N VAL A 100 -12.46 -2.55 -24.45
CA VAL A 100 -11.40 -3.34 -25.08
C VAL A 100 -11.89 -4.04 -26.35
N VAL A 101 -13.09 -4.63 -26.30
CA VAL A 101 -13.71 -5.29 -27.47
C VAL A 101 -14.04 -4.29 -28.57
N GLU A 102 -14.56 -3.09 -28.23
CA GLU A 102 -14.83 -2.01 -29.18
C GLU A 102 -13.55 -1.52 -29.92
N LYS A 103 -12.35 -1.78 -29.37
CA LYS A 103 -11.07 -1.46 -30.00
C LYS A 103 -10.47 -2.62 -30.82
N GLY A 104 -11.25 -3.68 -31.06
CA GLY A 104 -10.85 -4.83 -31.90
C GLY A 104 -9.95 -5.86 -31.19
N MET A 105 -9.88 -5.78 -29.86
CA MET A 105 -9.11 -6.71 -29.01
C MET A 105 -10.05 -7.73 -28.35
N ILE A 106 -9.50 -8.82 -27.84
CA ILE A 106 -10.28 -9.82 -27.08
C ILE A 106 -10.09 -9.58 -25.58
N GLY A 107 -11.17 -9.29 -24.86
CA GLY A 107 -11.13 -9.04 -23.41
C GLY A 107 -11.51 -10.26 -22.56
N TRP A 108 -10.55 -10.75 -21.76
CA TRP A 108 -10.75 -11.88 -20.84
C TRP A 108 -10.84 -11.40 -19.40
N GLN A 109 -12.06 -11.24 -18.91
CA GLN A 109 -12.29 -10.88 -17.52
C GLN A 109 -12.04 -12.08 -16.60
N PHE A 110 -11.22 -11.85 -15.57
CA PHE A 110 -11.01 -12.78 -14.46
C PHE A 110 -10.85 -12.00 -13.16
N ASN A 111 -10.85 -12.70 -12.03
CA ASN A 111 -10.79 -12.08 -10.71
C ASN A 111 -9.71 -12.75 -9.85
N THR A 112 -9.14 -11.99 -8.93
CA THR A 112 -8.32 -12.52 -7.83
C THR A 112 -8.90 -12.11 -6.48
N VAL A 113 -8.41 -12.72 -5.41
CA VAL A 113 -8.89 -12.49 -4.04
C VAL A 113 -8.42 -11.14 -3.50
N GLY A 114 -9.11 -10.64 -2.49
CA GLY A 114 -8.66 -9.53 -1.66
C GLY A 114 -9.23 -9.68 -0.26
N VAL A 115 -8.71 -8.92 0.70
CA VAL A 115 -9.27 -8.81 2.05
C VAL A 115 -9.48 -7.34 2.41
N SER A 116 -10.38 -7.09 3.37
CA SER A 116 -10.61 -5.77 3.92
C SER A 116 -9.76 -5.56 5.16
N ASP A 117 -8.76 -4.67 5.07
CA ASP A 117 -7.98 -4.25 6.22
C ASP A 117 -8.88 -3.64 7.32
N ALA A 118 -9.86 -2.84 6.94
CA ALA A 118 -10.79 -2.21 7.88
C ALA A 118 -11.60 -3.24 8.69
N ILE A 119 -12.18 -4.25 8.04
CA ILE A 119 -12.98 -5.29 8.72
C ILE A 119 -12.12 -6.17 9.62
N THR A 120 -10.90 -6.48 9.19
CA THR A 120 -10.01 -7.41 9.91
C THR A 120 -9.22 -6.77 11.04
N MET A 121 -9.20 -5.44 11.10
CA MET A 121 -8.46 -4.64 12.08
C MET A 121 -8.76 -5.07 13.53
N GLY A 122 -7.71 -5.30 14.32
CA GLY A 122 -7.84 -5.72 15.72
C GLY A 122 -8.26 -7.18 15.95
N SER A 123 -8.30 -8.01 14.90
CA SER A 123 -8.60 -9.45 14.98
C SER A 123 -7.49 -10.31 14.38
N ASP A 124 -7.53 -11.63 14.62
CA ASP A 124 -6.63 -12.60 13.96
C ASP A 124 -6.72 -12.56 12.42
N GLY A 125 -7.82 -12.03 11.86
CA GLY A 125 -7.97 -11.84 10.42
C GLY A 125 -6.89 -10.92 9.83
N MET A 126 -6.36 -9.97 10.60
CA MET A 126 -5.34 -9.01 10.14
C MET A 126 -4.03 -9.70 9.73
N ARG A 127 -3.75 -10.90 10.28
CA ARG A 127 -2.60 -11.72 9.90
C ARG A 127 -2.65 -12.17 8.43
N PHE A 128 -3.85 -12.21 7.85
CA PHE A 128 -4.06 -12.55 6.45
C PHE A 128 -3.99 -11.34 5.52
N SER A 129 -3.86 -10.10 6.04
CA SER A 129 -3.82 -8.88 5.22
C SER A 129 -2.60 -8.83 4.31
N LEU A 130 -1.39 -8.61 4.85
CA LEU A 130 -0.20 -8.31 4.04
C LEU A 130 0.08 -9.41 3.01
N GLN A 131 0.00 -10.68 3.42
CA GLN A 131 0.28 -11.82 2.54
C GLN A 131 -0.68 -11.91 1.34
N THR A 132 -1.87 -11.30 1.38
CA THR A 132 -2.74 -11.24 0.18
C THR A 132 -2.08 -10.48 -0.97
N ARG A 133 -1.14 -9.56 -0.70
CA ARG A 133 -0.32 -8.92 -1.72
C ARG A 133 0.37 -9.95 -2.61
N GLU A 134 0.97 -10.98 -2.00
CA GLU A 134 1.66 -12.06 -2.70
C GLU A 134 0.68 -12.95 -3.46
N ILE A 135 -0.45 -13.33 -2.84
CA ILE A 135 -1.48 -14.14 -3.53
C ILE A 135 -1.99 -13.40 -4.78
N ILE A 136 -2.22 -12.09 -4.68
CA ILE A 136 -2.68 -11.27 -5.80
C ILE A 136 -1.61 -11.23 -6.90
N ALA A 137 -0.34 -11.00 -6.53
CA ALA A 137 0.77 -11.00 -7.47
C ALA A 137 0.89 -12.34 -8.21
N ASP A 138 0.88 -13.46 -7.46
CA ASP A 138 0.93 -14.82 -7.99
C ASP A 138 -0.27 -15.13 -8.88
N SER A 139 -1.47 -14.65 -8.52
CA SER A 139 -2.70 -14.87 -9.30
C SER A 139 -2.67 -14.14 -10.64
N VAL A 140 -2.30 -12.85 -10.63
CA VAL A 140 -2.22 -12.02 -11.85
C VAL A 140 -1.14 -12.57 -12.79
N GLU A 141 0.02 -12.94 -12.25
CA GLU A 141 1.08 -13.60 -13.01
C GLU A 141 0.60 -14.93 -13.61
N THR A 142 0.02 -15.80 -12.78
CA THR A 142 -0.41 -17.15 -13.18
C THR A 142 -1.38 -17.10 -14.35
N VAL A 143 -2.45 -16.31 -14.25
CA VAL A 143 -3.48 -16.26 -15.30
C VAL A 143 -2.92 -15.62 -16.57
N THR A 144 -2.20 -14.50 -16.45
CA THR A 144 -1.65 -13.80 -17.62
C THR A 144 -0.65 -14.68 -18.38
N CYS A 145 0.23 -15.36 -17.66
CA CYS A 145 1.23 -16.24 -18.25
C CYS A 145 0.61 -17.50 -18.85
N ALA A 146 -0.22 -18.23 -18.08
CA ALA A 146 -0.79 -19.51 -18.53
C ALA A 146 -1.76 -19.35 -19.71
N GLN A 147 -2.51 -18.24 -19.77
CA GLN A 147 -3.46 -17.96 -20.84
C GLN A 147 -2.85 -17.18 -22.03
N TYR A 148 -1.53 -16.95 -22.01
CA TYR A 148 -0.80 -16.23 -23.07
C TYR A 148 -1.41 -14.85 -23.40
N HIS A 149 -1.98 -14.14 -22.41
CA HIS A 149 -2.52 -12.80 -22.62
C HIS A 149 -1.42 -11.84 -23.08
N ASP A 150 -1.70 -11.02 -24.09
CA ASP A 150 -0.76 -10.04 -24.64
C ASP A 150 -0.62 -8.80 -23.76
N ALA A 151 -1.67 -8.48 -23.00
CA ALA A 151 -1.70 -7.35 -22.10
C ALA A 151 -2.56 -7.63 -20.85
N CYS A 152 -2.39 -6.82 -19.81
CA CYS A 152 -3.18 -6.90 -18.58
C CYS A 152 -3.71 -5.52 -18.14
N ILE A 153 -5.00 -5.44 -17.87
CA ILE A 153 -5.59 -4.31 -17.14
C ILE A 153 -6.03 -4.83 -15.78
N ALA A 154 -5.45 -4.33 -14.69
CA ALA A 154 -5.88 -4.70 -13.34
C ALA A 154 -6.67 -3.59 -12.67
N ILE A 155 -7.67 -3.99 -11.90
CA ILE A 155 -8.61 -3.08 -11.23
C ILE A 155 -8.61 -3.40 -9.72
N PRO A 156 -7.58 -2.93 -8.98
CA PRO A 156 -7.51 -3.04 -7.53
C PRO A 156 -8.31 -1.92 -6.84
N GLY A 157 -8.80 -2.17 -5.62
CA GLY A 157 -9.57 -1.18 -4.86
C GLY A 157 -9.18 -1.00 -3.39
N CYS A 158 -8.49 -1.96 -2.76
CA CYS A 158 -8.12 -1.92 -1.34
C CYS A 158 -6.60 -2.02 -1.14
N ASP A 159 -6.13 -1.60 0.02
CA ASP A 159 -4.73 -1.46 0.45
C ASP A 159 -3.72 -2.37 -0.25
N LYS A 160 -3.78 -3.69 -0.02
CA LYS A 160 -2.78 -4.64 -0.51
C LYS A 160 -2.95 -5.00 -1.99
N ASN A 161 -4.08 -4.62 -2.59
CA ASN A 161 -4.42 -4.98 -3.97
C ASN A 161 -3.51 -4.26 -4.96
N MET A 162 -3.33 -2.95 -4.81
CA MET A 162 -2.53 -2.12 -5.71
C MET A 162 -1.09 -2.63 -5.85
N PRO A 163 -0.30 -2.80 -4.76
CA PRO A 163 1.04 -3.35 -4.89
C PRO A 163 1.05 -4.79 -5.41
N GLY A 164 0.07 -5.63 -5.03
CA GLY A 164 -0.02 -7.01 -5.51
C GLY A 164 -0.18 -7.09 -7.04
N VAL A 165 -1.10 -6.31 -7.62
CA VAL A 165 -1.28 -6.33 -9.08
C VAL A 165 -0.07 -5.76 -9.81
N VAL A 166 0.59 -4.72 -9.27
CA VAL A 166 1.80 -4.14 -9.87
C VAL A 166 2.98 -5.11 -9.81
N MET A 167 3.14 -5.85 -8.71
CA MET A 167 4.15 -6.91 -8.61
C MET A 167 3.89 -8.00 -9.67
N GLY A 168 2.66 -8.51 -9.79
CA GLY A 168 2.31 -9.48 -10.83
C GLY A 168 2.59 -8.96 -12.25
N MET A 169 2.23 -7.69 -12.52
CA MET A 169 2.52 -7.00 -13.78
C MET A 169 4.01 -6.92 -14.08
N ALA A 170 4.83 -6.56 -13.08
CA ALA A 170 6.27 -6.47 -13.22
C ALA A 170 6.93 -7.85 -13.41
N ARG A 171 6.39 -8.93 -12.82
CA ARG A 171 6.90 -10.30 -13.02
C ARG A 171 6.73 -10.75 -14.47
N HIS A 172 5.51 -10.68 -15.02
CA HIS A 172 5.26 -11.11 -16.41
C HIS A 172 5.73 -10.09 -17.46
N ASN A 173 5.86 -8.81 -17.08
CA ASN A 173 6.37 -7.69 -17.87
C ASN A 173 5.81 -7.59 -19.31
N ARG A 174 4.48 -7.70 -19.44
CA ARG A 174 3.74 -7.45 -20.69
C ARG A 174 3.04 -6.09 -20.57
N PRO A 175 2.62 -5.43 -21.67
CA PRO A 175 1.87 -4.18 -21.60
C PRO A 175 0.74 -4.24 -20.57
N SER A 176 0.79 -3.35 -19.57
CA SER A 176 -0.16 -3.38 -18.46
C SER A 176 -0.52 -2.00 -17.93
N ILE A 177 -1.76 -1.87 -17.45
CA ILE A 177 -2.29 -0.65 -16.83
C ILE A 177 -3.04 -0.99 -15.55
N MET A 178 -2.84 -0.19 -14.50
CA MET A 178 -3.66 -0.25 -13.29
C MET A 178 -4.76 0.82 -13.34
N ILE A 179 -6.00 0.43 -13.03
CA ILE A 179 -7.12 1.35 -12.77
C ILE A 179 -7.46 1.26 -11.29
N TYR A 180 -7.21 2.32 -10.53
CA TYR A 180 -7.65 2.35 -9.14
C TYR A 180 -9.18 2.40 -9.05
N GLY A 181 -9.77 1.58 -8.19
CA GLY A 181 -11.22 1.54 -7.95
C GLY A 181 -11.83 2.88 -7.51
N GLY A 182 -11.03 3.76 -6.91
CA GLY A 182 -11.46 5.07 -6.44
C GLY A 182 -11.72 5.13 -4.94
N THR A 183 -11.63 6.34 -4.39
CA THR A 183 -11.90 6.61 -2.97
C THR A 183 -13.40 6.59 -2.66
N ILE A 184 -13.75 6.22 -1.42
CA ILE A 184 -15.09 6.36 -0.86
C ILE A 184 -15.42 7.85 -0.66
N ASN A 185 -16.72 8.19 -0.68
CA ASN A 185 -17.21 9.50 -0.24
C ASN A 185 -17.09 9.65 1.27
N ILE A 186 -17.05 10.89 1.74
CA ILE A 186 -16.93 11.22 3.16
C ILE A 186 -18.31 11.02 3.83
N GLY A 187 -18.33 10.33 4.97
CA GLY A 187 -19.52 10.20 5.81
C GLY A 187 -19.78 11.43 6.66
N TYR A 188 -20.96 11.52 7.28
CA TYR A 188 -21.28 12.59 8.22
C TYR A 188 -22.00 12.01 9.44
N SER A 189 -21.58 12.44 10.63
CA SER A 189 -22.25 12.10 11.89
C SER A 189 -23.13 13.26 12.31
N GLU A 190 -24.43 13.01 12.46
CA GLU A 190 -25.36 14.01 13.01
C GLU A 190 -25.09 14.26 14.49
N TYR A 191 -24.65 13.22 15.22
CA TYR A 191 -24.44 13.33 16.68
C TYR A 191 -23.11 13.97 17.04
N LEU A 192 -22.04 13.73 16.27
CA LEU A 192 -20.76 14.43 16.42
C LEU A 192 -20.67 15.72 15.59
N ARG A 193 -21.68 16.01 14.77
CA ARG A 193 -21.78 17.22 13.93
C ARG A 193 -20.52 17.48 13.10
N LYS A 194 -19.95 16.43 12.52
CA LYS A 194 -18.70 16.52 11.75
C LYS A 194 -18.63 15.46 10.65
N PRO A 195 -17.80 15.69 9.61
CA PRO A 195 -17.41 14.64 8.68
C PRO A 195 -16.72 13.48 9.41
N ILE A 196 -17.06 12.25 9.01
CA ILE A 196 -16.55 11.01 9.60
C ILE A 196 -16.09 10.03 8.51
N ASN A 197 -15.31 9.05 8.94
CA ASN A 197 -14.80 7.97 8.11
C ASN A 197 -14.51 6.75 8.99
N ILE A 198 -13.95 5.69 8.39
CA ILE A 198 -13.58 4.48 9.13
C ILE A 198 -12.59 4.71 10.28
N SER A 199 -11.64 5.65 10.15
CA SER A 199 -10.70 5.94 11.26
C SER A 199 -11.41 6.57 12.45
N THR A 200 -12.48 7.34 12.20
CA THR A 200 -13.33 7.91 13.25
C THR A 200 -13.98 6.80 14.09
N CYS A 201 -14.42 5.70 13.48
CA CYS A 201 -14.97 4.55 14.21
C CYS A 201 -13.94 3.94 15.18
N PHE A 202 -12.70 3.78 14.74
CA PHE A 202 -11.64 3.22 15.58
C PHE A 202 -11.26 4.16 16.73
N GLU A 203 -11.15 5.46 16.47
CA GLU A 203 -10.92 6.47 17.50
C GLU A 203 -12.08 6.51 18.52
N ALA A 204 -13.32 6.46 18.03
CA ALA A 204 -14.51 6.43 18.86
C ALA A 204 -14.57 5.16 19.72
N ALA A 205 -14.16 3.99 19.21
CA ALA A 205 -14.08 2.77 19.99
C ALA A 205 -13.07 2.90 21.16
N GLY A 206 -11.93 3.54 20.92
CA GLY A 206 -10.99 3.90 21.99
C GLY A 206 -11.63 4.82 23.03
N ALA A 207 -12.27 5.91 22.58
CA ALA A 207 -12.96 6.84 23.47
C ALA A 207 -14.11 6.17 24.25
N TYR A 208 -14.82 5.21 23.63
CA TYR A 208 -15.88 4.43 24.26
C TYR A 208 -15.34 3.57 25.40
N ALA A 209 -14.23 2.87 25.18
CA ALA A 209 -13.58 2.01 26.17
C ALA A 209 -13.09 2.80 27.40
N TYR A 210 -12.58 4.02 27.20
CA TYR A 210 -12.14 4.91 28.29
C TYR A 210 -13.25 5.80 28.87
N ASP A 211 -14.51 5.58 28.47
CA ASP A 211 -15.66 6.39 28.86
C ASP A 211 -15.51 7.90 28.60
N THR A 212 -14.81 8.27 27.52
CA THR A 212 -14.59 9.66 27.10
C THR A 212 -15.36 10.05 25.83
N LEU A 213 -16.05 9.11 25.18
CA LEU A 213 -16.88 9.40 23.99
C LEU A 213 -18.10 10.23 24.39
N ARG A 214 -18.18 11.47 23.89
CA ARG A 214 -19.25 12.44 24.16
C ARG A 214 -19.54 13.27 22.91
N GLN A 215 -20.74 13.85 22.83
CA GLN A 215 -21.05 14.86 21.81
C GLN A 215 -20.22 16.14 22.03
N PRO A 216 -19.95 16.92 20.97
CA PRO A 216 -19.25 18.19 21.13
C PRO A 216 -20.07 19.19 21.95
N ASP A 217 -19.38 19.98 22.77
CA ASP A 217 -19.96 21.08 23.53
C ASP A 217 -19.89 22.38 22.70
N ASP A 218 -20.79 22.49 21.72
CA ASP A 218 -20.86 23.58 20.74
C ASP A 218 -22.22 24.31 20.76
N GLY A 219 -23.00 24.13 21.83
CA GLY A 219 -24.35 24.68 21.98
C GLY A 219 -25.46 23.87 21.30
N GLY A 220 -25.14 22.75 20.66
CA GLY A 220 -26.13 21.80 20.14
C GLY A 220 -26.63 20.78 21.16
N ASP A 221 -27.44 19.81 20.69
CA ASP A 221 -27.89 18.68 21.51
C ASP A 221 -26.70 17.88 22.07
N THR A 222 -26.71 17.60 23.38
CA THR A 222 -25.73 16.79 24.11
C THR A 222 -26.39 15.63 24.86
N SER A 223 -27.64 15.27 24.52
CA SER A 223 -28.43 14.26 25.20
C SER A 223 -28.09 12.82 24.80
N LYS A 224 -27.33 12.61 23.71
CA LYS A 224 -27.05 11.27 23.18
C LYS A 224 -26.06 10.50 24.04
N THR A 225 -26.40 9.24 24.27
CA THR A 225 -25.53 8.27 24.94
C THR A 225 -24.37 7.87 24.05
N LYS A 226 -23.29 7.33 24.64
CA LYS A 226 -22.15 6.82 23.88
C LYS A 226 -22.50 5.66 22.95
N ASP A 227 -23.54 4.88 23.28
CA ASP A 227 -24.06 3.80 22.45
C ASP A 227 -24.78 4.34 21.21
N GLU A 228 -25.63 5.37 21.38
CA GLU A 228 -26.28 6.04 20.26
C GLU A 228 -25.26 6.72 19.33
N ILE A 229 -24.21 7.33 19.90
CA ILE A 229 -23.10 7.88 19.10
C ILE A 229 -22.43 6.78 18.29
N MET A 230 -22.19 5.60 18.87
CA MET A 230 -21.55 4.51 18.14
C MET A 230 -22.43 3.98 16.99
N ASP A 231 -23.73 3.78 17.22
CA ASP A 231 -24.68 3.34 16.16
C ASP A 231 -24.73 4.35 15.00
N ASP A 232 -24.69 5.65 15.28
CA ASP A 232 -24.61 6.71 14.25
C ASP A 232 -23.32 6.59 13.43
N LEU A 233 -22.17 6.38 14.09
CA LEU A 233 -20.89 6.23 13.40
C LEU A 233 -20.86 4.97 12.52
N GLU A 234 -21.31 3.83 13.04
CA GLU A 234 -21.30 2.54 12.33
C GLU A 234 -22.16 2.58 11.05
N ARG A 235 -23.28 3.31 11.07
CA ARG A 235 -24.18 3.44 9.92
C ARG A 235 -23.71 4.43 8.87
N HIS A 236 -22.99 5.49 9.28
CA HIS A 236 -22.75 6.64 8.40
C HIS A 236 -21.28 6.84 8.00
N ALA A 237 -20.32 6.12 8.60
CA ALA A 237 -18.89 6.28 8.29
C ALA A 237 -18.47 5.81 6.89
N CYS A 238 -19.21 4.87 6.30
CA CYS A 238 -18.90 4.27 4.99
C CYS A 238 -20.11 4.41 4.04
N PRO A 239 -20.38 5.61 3.49
CA PRO A 239 -21.64 5.90 2.80
C PRO A 239 -21.71 5.38 1.35
N SER A 240 -20.60 4.91 0.78
CA SER A 240 -20.55 4.49 -0.64
C SER A 240 -19.53 3.39 -0.90
N ALA A 241 -19.47 2.92 -2.15
CA ALA A 241 -18.31 2.16 -2.63
C ALA A 241 -17.05 3.04 -2.64
N GLY A 242 -15.88 2.38 -2.60
CA GLY A 242 -14.55 3.00 -2.68
C GLY A 242 -13.65 2.68 -1.49
N ALA A 243 -12.35 2.92 -1.65
CA ALA A 243 -11.37 2.70 -0.58
C ALA A 243 -11.42 3.80 0.49
N CYS A 244 -10.77 3.56 1.63
CA CYS A 244 -10.73 4.50 2.76
C CYS A 244 -10.32 5.92 2.34
N GLY A 245 -11.09 6.93 2.75
CA GLY A 245 -11.03 8.29 2.18
C GLY A 245 -9.78 9.13 2.48
N GLY A 246 -9.06 8.82 3.55
CA GLY A 246 -7.82 9.53 3.93
C GLY A 246 -6.63 9.11 3.07
N MET A 247 -5.49 9.75 3.28
CA MET A 247 -4.19 9.36 2.71
C MET A 247 -3.59 8.13 3.43
N PHE A 248 -4.41 7.09 3.59
CA PHE A 248 -4.00 5.76 4.05
C PHE A 248 -3.30 4.99 2.92
N THR A 249 -3.02 3.70 3.11
CA THR A 249 -2.24 2.92 2.14
C THR A 249 -2.91 2.91 0.77
N ALA A 250 -4.22 2.73 0.67
CA ALA A 250 -4.90 2.68 -0.63
C ALA A 250 -4.67 3.93 -1.49
N ASN A 251 -4.99 5.12 -0.98
CA ASN A 251 -4.80 6.38 -1.69
C ASN A 251 -3.31 6.74 -1.86
N THR A 252 -2.45 6.35 -0.91
CA THR A 252 -0.98 6.51 -1.05
C THR A 252 -0.46 5.71 -2.23
N MET A 253 -0.81 4.42 -2.31
CA MET A 253 -0.36 3.54 -3.38
C MET A 253 -0.97 3.93 -4.73
N ALA A 254 -2.25 4.29 -4.78
CA ALA A 254 -2.88 4.76 -6.01
C ALA A 254 -2.17 6.01 -6.55
N THR A 255 -1.92 7.01 -5.69
CA THR A 255 -1.23 8.25 -6.06
C THR A 255 0.18 7.99 -6.54
N ALA A 256 0.92 7.14 -5.81
CA ALA A 256 2.27 6.79 -6.18
C ALA A 256 2.34 6.06 -7.52
N ILE A 257 1.43 5.10 -7.78
CA ILE A 257 1.40 4.32 -9.02
C ILE A 257 0.99 5.17 -10.22
N GLU A 258 0.06 6.12 -10.05
CA GLU A 258 -0.22 7.13 -11.08
C GLU A 258 1.02 7.98 -11.38
N SER A 259 1.76 8.38 -10.35
CA SER A 259 2.98 9.20 -10.50
C SER A 259 4.18 8.42 -11.05
N MET A 260 4.14 7.09 -10.97
CA MET A 260 5.05 6.19 -11.70
C MET A 260 4.64 5.97 -13.16
N GLY A 261 3.49 6.51 -13.58
CA GLY A 261 3.01 6.44 -14.95
C GLY A 261 2.29 5.15 -15.33
N LEU A 262 1.92 4.28 -14.38
CA LEU A 262 1.27 2.99 -14.64
C LEU A 262 -0.29 3.06 -14.58
N SER A 263 -0.83 4.24 -14.30
CA SER A 263 -2.26 4.55 -14.34
C SER A 263 -2.51 5.78 -15.20
N LEU A 264 -3.76 5.94 -15.66
CA LEU A 264 -4.15 7.16 -16.36
C LEU A 264 -4.14 8.38 -15.42
N PRO A 265 -3.84 9.59 -15.92
CA PRO A 265 -3.93 10.81 -15.12
C PRO A 265 -5.33 10.99 -14.50
N GLY A 266 -5.36 11.23 -13.19
CA GLY A 266 -6.55 11.39 -12.36
C GLY A 266 -7.15 10.08 -11.81
N SER A 267 -6.58 8.92 -12.13
CA SER A 267 -7.07 7.62 -11.64
C SER A 267 -7.13 7.55 -10.11
N SER A 268 -6.08 8.06 -9.46
CA SER A 268 -5.86 8.00 -8.01
C SER A 268 -6.75 8.90 -7.18
N SER A 269 -7.16 10.06 -7.71
CA SER A 269 -8.04 10.99 -7.00
C SER A 269 -9.52 10.83 -7.32
N THR A 270 -9.89 10.21 -8.44
CA THR A 270 -11.30 10.11 -8.84
C THR A 270 -12.10 9.24 -7.85
N PRO A 271 -13.15 9.76 -7.20
CA PRO A 271 -14.01 8.97 -6.32
C PRO A 271 -14.67 7.80 -7.04
N ALA A 272 -14.90 6.70 -6.32
CA ALA A 272 -15.47 5.47 -6.88
C ALA A 272 -16.86 5.67 -7.49
N SER A 273 -17.69 6.54 -6.89
CA SER A 273 -19.03 6.85 -7.38
C SER A 273 -19.05 7.91 -8.50
N SER A 274 -17.91 8.52 -8.83
CA SER A 274 -17.86 9.58 -9.83
C SER A 274 -18.05 9.02 -11.25
N PRO A 275 -18.89 9.64 -12.10
CA PRO A 275 -18.98 9.29 -13.52
C PRO A 275 -17.63 9.36 -14.25
N SER A 276 -16.67 10.14 -13.73
CA SER A 276 -15.29 10.18 -14.25
C SER A 276 -14.60 8.83 -14.17
N LYS A 277 -14.89 7.99 -13.15
CA LYS A 277 -14.31 6.66 -13.01
C LYS A 277 -14.76 5.73 -14.14
N MET A 278 -16.04 5.76 -14.50
CA MET A 278 -16.56 5.00 -15.63
C MET A 278 -15.96 5.49 -16.97
N ARG A 279 -15.79 6.81 -17.14
CA ARG A 279 -15.10 7.36 -18.33
C ARG A 279 -13.65 6.90 -18.41
N GLU A 280 -12.94 6.80 -17.29
CA GLU A 280 -11.60 6.23 -17.24
C GLU A 280 -11.58 4.77 -17.72
N CYS A 281 -12.52 3.94 -17.25
CA CYS A 281 -12.68 2.56 -17.70
C CYS A 281 -12.92 2.42 -19.21
N VAL A 282 -13.49 3.45 -19.86
CA VAL A 282 -13.60 3.49 -21.33
C VAL A 282 -12.28 3.88 -21.99
N ARG A 283 -11.64 4.97 -21.51
CA ARG A 283 -10.39 5.49 -22.07
C ARG A 283 -9.21 4.53 -21.94
N VAL A 284 -9.22 3.62 -20.97
CA VAL A 284 -8.13 2.67 -20.77
C VAL A 284 -7.89 1.77 -21.99
N ALA A 285 -8.93 1.51 -22.79
CA ALA A 285 -8.82 0.68 -23.99
C ALA A 285 -7.93 1.34 -25.06
N ASP A 286 -7.95 2.67 -25.15
CA ASP A 286 -7.03 3.42 -26.01
C ASP A 286 -5.60 3.37 -25.47
N ALA A 287 -5.42 3.54 -24.16
CA ALA A 287 -4.10 3.53 -23.54
C ALA A 287 -3.43 2.15 -23.60
N ILE A 288 -4.17 1.06 -23.36
CA ILE A 288 -3.61 -0.30 -23.45
C ILE A 288 -3.22 -0.64 -24.89
N LYS A 289 -3.98 -0.15 -25.88
CA LYS A 289 -3.65 -0.30 -27.29
C LYS A 289 -2.36 0.44 -27.64
N ILE A 290 -2.19 1.68 -27.16
CA ILE A 290 -0.93 2.43 -27.29
C ILE A 290 0.23 1.64 -26.65
N CYS A 291 0.02 1.07 -25.48
CA CYS A 291 1.05 0.27 -24.81
C CYS A 291 1.41 -1.00 -25.60
N LEU A 292 0.44 -1.66 -26.23
CA LEU A 292 0.68 -2.80 -27.14
C LEU A 292 1.49 -2.36 -28.37
N GLU A 293 1.07 -1.30 -29.04
CA GLU A 293 1.70 -0.75 -30.24
C GLU A 293 3.15 -0.32 -29.98
N LYS A 294 3.37 0.47 -28.94
CA LYS A 294 4.69 0.99 -28.54
C LYS A 294 5.51 0.03 -27.67
N ASN A 295 4.92 -1.12 -27.31
CA ASN A 295 5.49 -2.08 -26.36
C ASN A 295 5.93 -1.45 -25.03
N ILE A 296 5.09 -0.58 -24.46
CA ILE A 296 5.32 0.03 -23.14
C ILE A 296 4.92 -0.99 -22.08
N ARG A 297 5.88 -1.43 -21.26
CA ARG A 297 5.69 -2.47 -20.24
C ARG A 297 5.98 -1.93 -18.84
N PRO A 298 5.49 -2.60 -17.78
CA PRO A 298 5.72 -2.20 -16.40
C PRO A 298 7.17 -1.89 -16.06
N ARG A 299 8.14 -2.71 -16.47
CA ARG A 299 9.57 -2.44 -16.16
C ARG A 299 10.18 -1.29 -16.96
N ASP A 300 9.53 -0.86 -18.05
CA ASP A 300 9.94 0.36 -18.77
C ASP A 300 9.50 1.63 -18.01
N LEU A 301 8.50 1.51 -17.12
CA LEU A 301 7.92 2.60 -16.32
C LEU A 301 8.44 2.59 -14.88
N LEU A 302 8.51 1.41 -14.26
CA LEU A 302 9.03 1.18 -12.91
C LEU A 302 10.55 1.26 -12.90
N THR A 303 11.05 2.48 -12.80
CA THR A 303 12.48 2.83 -12.82
C THR A 303 12.87 3.55 -11.54
N LYS A 304 14.17 3.72 -11.28
CA LYS A 304 14.62 4.50 -10.11
C LYS A 304 13.96 5.89 -10.05
N ARG A 305 13.87 6.58 -11.21
CA ARG A 305 13.22 7.89 -11.35
C ARG A 305 11.73 7.83 -10.98
N SER A 306 11.00 6.79 -11.38
CA SER A 306 9.57 6.67 -11.07
C SER A 306 9.35 6.43 -9.59
N PHE A 307 10.19 5.59 -8.97
CA PHE A 307 10.16 5.38 -7.52
C PHE A 307 10.50 6.66 -6.78
N GLU A 308 11.45 7.48 -7.24
CA GLU A 308 11.69 8.81 -6.66
C GLU A 308 10.45 9.70 -6.74
N ASN A 309 9.75 9.75 -7.88
CA ASN A 309 8.48 10.46 -8.00
C ASN A 309 7.41 9.94 -7.02
N ALA A 310 7.29 8.62 -6.86
CA ALA A 310 6.39 8.01 -5.89
C ALA A 310 6.73 8.43 -4.45
N LEU A 311 8.02 8.46 -4.10
CA LEU A 311 8.48 8.92 -2.78
C LEU A 311 8.19 10.41 -2.57
N VAL A 312 8.45 11.26 -3.56
CA VAL A 312 8.14 12.71 -3.51
C VAL A 312 6.66 12.92 -3.20
N MET A 313 5.79 12.25 -3.96
CA MET A 313 4.33 12.36 -3.74
C MET A 313 3.92 11.83 -2.37
N THR A 314 4.52 10.72 -1.92
CA THR A 314 4.26 10.16 -0.59
C THR A 314 4.62 11.16 0.52
N MET A 315 5.78 11.81 0.44
CA MET A 315 6.21 12.79 1.44
C MET A 315 5.38 14.08 1.39
N ALA A 316 5.14 14.60 0.19
CA ALA A 316 4.36 15.83 -0.01
C ALA A 316 2.93 15.70 0.52
N LEU A 317 2.33 14.52 0.37
CA LEU A 317 0.94 14.27 0.72
C LEU A 317 0.71 13.63 2.11
N GLY A 318 1.76 13.32 2.86
CA GLY A 318 1.59 12.69 4.18
C GLY A 318 1.21 11.21 4.13
N GLY A 319 1.68 10.48 3.11
CA GLY A 319 1.29 9.09 2.80
C GLY A 319 1.63 8.04 3.86
N SER A 320 1.04 6.86 3.72
CA SER A 320 1.18 5.77 4.70
C SER A 320 2.62 5.22 4.80
N THR A 321 3.06 4.86 6.02
CA THR A 321 4.32 4.15 6.26
C THR A 321 4.33 2.74 5.65
N ASN A 322 3.16 2.11 5.46
CA ASN A 322 3.02 0.87 4.69
C ASN A 322 3.54 1.03 3.25
N GLY A 323 3.53 2.26 2.71
CA GLY A 323 4.12 2.57 1.41
C GLY A 323 5.57 2.13 1.32
N VAL A 324 6.36 2.27 2.39
CA VAL A 324 7.77 1.82 2.43
C VAL A 324 7.90 0.35 2.05
N LEU A 325 7.11 -0.50 2.70
CA LEU A 325 7.12 -1.94 2.45
C LEU A 325 6.72 -2.28 1.00
N HIS A 326 5.71 -1.57 0.49
CA HIS A 326 5.19 -1.80 -0.85
C HIS A 326 6.12 -1.30 -1.96
N PHE A 327 6.74 -0.13 -1.80
CA PHE A 327 7.70 0.39 -2.77
C PHE A 327 8.95 -0.49 -2.84
N LEU A 328 9.48 -0.95 -1.71
CA LEU A 328 10.61 -1.89 -1.68
C LEU A 328 10.27 -3.19 -2.42
N ALA A 329 9.07 -3.75 -2.17
CA ALA A 329 8.63 -4.96 -2.85
C ALA A 329 8.48 -4.76 -4.36
N MET A 330 7.77 -3.71 -4.79
CA MET A 330 7.58 -3.41 -6.22
C MET A 330 8.90 -3.12 -6.92
N ALA A 331 9.81 -2.36 -6.30
CA ALA A 331 11.10 -2.02 -6.87
C ALA A 331 11.94 -3.28 -7.09
N ARG A 332 12.03 -4.15 -6.08
CA ARG A 332 12.76 -5.40 -6.17
C ARG A 332 12.17 -6.36 -7.20
N THR A 333 10.84 -6.48 -7.27
CA THR A 333 10.17 -7.26 -8.33
C THR A 333 10.47 -6.73 -9.73
N ALA A 334 10.58 -5.40 -9.89
CA ALA A 334 10.94 -4.76 -11.15
C ALA A 334 12.44 -4.79 -11.47
N GLY A 335 13.30 -5.22 -10.53
CA GLY A 335 14.75 -5.20 -10.68
C GLY A 335 15.37 -3.80 -10.47
N VAL A 336 14.70 -2.93 -9.73
CA VAL A 336 15.17 -1.58 -9.37
C VAL A 336 15.76 -1.58 -7.97
N ASP A 337 16.96 -1.01 -7.84
CA ASP A 337 17.60 -0.81 -6.53
C ASP A 337 16.96 0.36 -5.78
N LEU A 338 16.17 0.05 -4.75
CA LEU A 338 15.54 1.00 -3.85
C LEU A 338 15.79 0.52 -2.42
N THR A 339 16.31 1.39 -1.56
CA THR A 339 16.66 1.07 -0.18
C THR A 339 15.97 2.02 0.79
N LEU A 340 15.98 1.70 2.09
CA LEU A 340 15.47 2.61 3.12
C LEU A 340 16.19 3.98 3.10
N ASP A 341 17.45 4.03 2.71
CA ASP A 341 18.22 5.28 2.69
C ASP A 341 17.70 6.25 1.61
N ASP A 342 17.10 5.74 0.52
CA ASP A 342 16.41 6.57 -0.46
C ASP A 342 15.19 7.28 0.14
N PHE A 343 14.43 6.61 1.01
CA PHE A 343 13.30 7.22 1.69
C PHE A 343 13.74 8.37 2.57
N GLN A 344 14.80 8.17 3.36
CA GLN A 344 15.33 9.22 4.23
C GLN A 344 15.86 10.40 3.40
N ARG A 345 16.60 10.12 2.32
CA ARG A 345 17.11 11.16 1.41
C ARG A 345 16.00 12.00 0.81
N VAL A 346 14.90 11.39 0.36
CA VAL A 346 13.74 12.12 -0.18
C VAL A 346 12.98 12.84 0.93
N SER A 347 12.76 12.20 2.08
CA SER A 347 12.09 12.80 3.24
C SER A 347 12.79 14.09 3.70
N ASN A 348 14.13 14.10 3.73
CA ASN A 348 14.91 15.28 4.10
C ASN A 348 14.73 16.48 3.16
N LYS A 349 14.32 16.25 1.91
CA LYS A 349 14.24 17.29 0.87
C LYS A 349 12.83 17.77 0.59
N ILE A 350 11.83 16.90 0.76
CA ILE A 350 10.47 17.18 0.30
C ILE A 350 9.62 17.67 1.47
N PRO A 351 9.03 18.88 1.38
CA PRO A 351 8.15 19.38 2.42
C PRO A 351 6.83 18.60 2.43
N PHE A 352 6.28 18.40 3.63
CA PHE A 352 4.91 17.90 3.80
C PHE A 352 3.93 19.06 3.67
N ILE A 353 3.08 19.04 2.65
CA ILE A 353 2.23 20.18 2.25
C ILE A 353 0.72 19.87 2.30
N ALA A 354 0.31 18.60 2.32
CA ALA A 354 -1.11 18.27 2.25
C ALA A 354 -1.79 18.19 3.62
N ASN A 355 -2.84 18.98 3.80
CA ASN A 355 -3.72 18.94 4.95
C ASN A 355 -4.77 17.82 4.81
N LEU A 356 -4.31 16.60 4.55
CA LEU A 356 -5.15 15.42 4.35
C LEU A 356 -5.11 14.50 5.57
N SER A 357 -6.28 13.96 5.94
CA SER A 357 -6.45 12.92 6.95
C SER A 357 -5.51 11.75 6.65
N PRO A 358 -4.87 11.14 7.66
CA PRO A 358 -5.08 11.37 9.10
C PRO A 358 -4.23 12.50 9.70
N SER A 359 -3.31 13.10 8.95
CA SER A 359 -2.45 14.17 9.47
C SER A 359 -3.09 15.56 9.42
N GLY A 360 -4.11 15.72 8.58
CA GLY A 360 -4.86 16.95 8.36
C GLY A 360 -6.38 16.72 8.34
N LYS A 361 -7.11 17.73 7.85
CA LYS A 361 -8.58 17.82 7.95
C LYS A 361 -9.34 17.22 6.76
N TYR A 362 -8.76 17.29 5.56
CA TYR A 362 -9.45 16.98 4.31
C TYR A 362 -9.23 15.53 3.86
N TYR A 363 -9.97 15.09 2.84
CA TYR A 363 -9.91 13.74 2.29
C TYR A 363 -9.59 13.77 0.79
N MET A 364 -9.35 12.60 0.20
CA MET A 364 -9.05 12.49 -1.24
C MET A 364 -10.20 13.03 -2.11
N ALA A 365 -11.45 12.84 -1.67
CA ALA A 365 -12.61 13.40 -2.35
C ALA A 365 -12.59 14.94 -2.40
N ASP A 366 -12.16 15.60 -1.32
CA ASP A 366 -12.00 17.06 -1.30
C ASP A 366 -10.89 17.52 -2.26
N LEU A 367 -9.78 16.77 -2.32
CA LEU A 367 -8.68 17.08 -3.24
C LEU A 367 -9.11 16.95 -4.71
N TYR A 368 -9.96 15.96 -5.03
CA TYR A 368 -10.51 15.80 -6.38
C TYR A 368 -11.28 17.04 -6.84
N GLU A 369 -12.09 17.65 -5.98
CA GLU A 369 -12.89 18.85 -6.32
C GLU A 369 -12.03 20.08 -6.66
N VAL A 370 -10.82 20.17 -6.11
CA VAL A 370 -9.89 21.29 -6.37
C VAL A 370 -8.83 20.98 -7.44
N GLY A 371 -8.96 19.85 -8.14
CA GLY A 371 -8.12 19.49 -9.30
C GLY A 371 -7.38 18.15 -9.19
N GLY A 372 -7.46 17.46 -8.06
CA GLY A 372 -6.94 16.11 -7.88
C GLY A 372 -5.42 15.99 -7.93
N ILE A 373 -4.93 14.75 -8.01
CA ILE A 373 -3.50 14.43 -8.06
C ILE A 373 -2.78 15.08 -9.25
N PRO A 374 -3.32 15.13 -10.48
CA PRO A 374 -2.66 15.79 -11.60
C PRO A 374 -2.30 17.26 -11.33
N SER A 375 -3.15 17.99 -10.60
CA SER A 375 -2.88 19.40 -10.26
C SER A 375 -1.76 19.54 -9.22
N VAL A 376 -1.64 18.57 -8.30
CA VAL A 376 -0.51 18.48 -7.36
C VAL A 376 0.79 18.11 -8.09
N GLN A 377 0.74 17.16 -9.02
CA GLN A 377 1.89 16.81 -9.85
C GLN A 377 2.38 18.03 -10.64
N LYS A 378 1.45 18.80 -11.23
CA LYS A 378 1.77 20.04 -11.95
C LYS A 378 2.48 21.07 -11.05
N LEU A 379 2.00 21.27 -9.82
CA LEU A 379 2.65 22.14 -8.83
C LEU A 379 4.09 21.67 -8.53
N LEU A 380 4.29 20.38 -8.27
CA LEU A 380 5.60 19.85 -7.88
C LEU A 380 6.59 19.77 -9.05
N ILE A 381 6.11 19.55 -10.28
CA ILE A 381 6.93 19.64 -11.50
C ILE A 381 7.38 21.10 -11.70
N ALA A 382 6.47 22.07 -11.58
CA ALA A 382 6.81 23.48 -11.69
C ALA A 382 7.79 23.94 -10.60
N GLY A 383 7.68 23.36 -9.39
CA GLY A 383 8.63 23.57 -8.29
C GLY A 383 9.96 22.82 -8.42
N GLY A 384 10.16 22.02 -9.49
CA GLY A 384 11.39 21.23 -9.70
C GLY A 384 11.58 20.09 -8.70
N LEU A 385 10.52 19.68 -8.00
CA LEU A 385 10.54 18.61 -6.99
C LEU A 385 10.13 17.24 -7.54
N LEU A 386 9.35 17.22 -8.63
CA LEU A 386 8.87 16.01 -9.29
C LEU A 386 9.37 15.97 -10.74
N ASP A 387 9.84 14.81 -11.19
CA ASP A 387 10.36 14.61 -12.53
C ASP A 387 9.21 14.41 -13.54
N GLY A 388 8.93 15.47 -14.32
CA GLY A 388 7.91 15.44 -15.35
C GLY A 388 8.32 14.73 -16.65
N GLY A 389 9.60 14.41 -16.86
CA GLY A 389 10.12 13.87 -18.12
C GLY A 389 9.93 12.37 -18.30
N MET A 390 9.20 11.72 -17.40
CA MET A 390 9.02 10.27 -17.36
C MET A 390 7.90 9.81 -18.29
N LEU A 391 8.16 8.76 -19.08
CA LEU A 391 7.14 8.09 -19.89
C LEU A 391 6.02 7.53 -19.00
N THR A 392 4.80 7.45 -19.55
CA THR A 392 3.63 6.87 -18.89
C THR A 392 2.86 5.94 -19.84
N VAL A 393 1.85 5.24 -19.33
CA VAL A 393 0.93 4.39 -20.11
C VAL A 393 0.15 5.13 -21.20
N THR A 394 0.11 6.46 -21.19
CA THR A 394 -0.48 7.25 -22.29
C THR A 394 0.44 7.34 -23.51
N GLY A 395 1.68 6.88 -23.39
CA GLY A 395 2.73 7.07 -24.39
C GLY A 395 3.27 8.50 -24.47
N LYS A 396 2.92 9.35 -23.49
CA LYS A 396 3.44 10.70 -23.27
C LYS A 396 4.20 10.77 -21.95
N THR A 397 4.95 11.85 -21.76
CA THR A 397 5.59 12.17 -20.49
C THR A 397 4.58 12.59 -19.42
N LEU A 398 4.97 12.50 -18.14
CA LEU A 398 4.13 12.94 -17.03
C LEU A 398 3.78 14.44 -17.13
N ALA A 399 4.73 15.28 -17.52
CA ALA A 399 4.52 16.71 -17.73
C ALA A 399 3.47 16.98 -18.84
N GLU A 400 3.59 16.33 -19.99
CA GLU A 400 2.63 16.46 -21.09
C GLU A 400 1.22 15.99 -20.71
N ASN A 401 1.11 15.01 -19.81
CA ASN A 401 -0.18 14.51 -19.33
C ASN A 401 -0.87 15.50 -18.38
N VAL A 402 -0.12 16.17 -17.51
CA VAL A 402 -0.70 17.09 -16.51
C VAL A 402 -0.83 18.52 -17.02
N ASP A 403 -0.22 18.86 -18.16
CA ASP A 403 -0.25 20.21 -18.73
C ASP A 403 -1.68 20.76 -18.90
N SER A 404 -2.60 19.94 -19.40
CA SER A 404 -4.00 20.33 -19.61
C SER A 404 -4.85 20.38 -18.33
N PHE A 405 -4.32 19.92 -17.18
CA PHE A 405 -5.05 20.01 -15.91
C PHE A 405 -4.95 21.43 -15.33
N PRO A 406 -5.99 21.88 -14.60
CA PRO A 406 -5.95 23.18 -13.96
C PRO A 406 -4.80 23.23 -12.93
N SER A 407 -4.28 24.43 -12.68
CA SER A 407 -3.52 24.65 -11.45
C SER A 407 -4.46 24.58 -10.25
N LEU A 408 -3.93 24.23 -9.09
CA LEU A 408 -4.70 24.32 -7.84
C LEU A 408 -5.23 25.76 -7.65
N PRO A 409 -6.50 25.95 -7.24
CA PRO A 409 -7.02 27.27 -6.87
C PRO A 409 -6.11 27.97 -5.84
N GLN A 410 -6.07 29.30 -5.84
CA GLN A 410 -5.18 30.02 -4.91
C GLN A 410 -5.72 30.05 -3.47
N ASP A 411 -7.03 29.94 -3.29
CA ASP A 411 -7.75 30.07 -2.03
C ASP A 411 -8.04 28.72 -1.34
N GLN A 412 -7.78 27.59 -2.01
CA GLN A 412 -7.89 26.27 -1.40
C GLN A 412 -6.86 26.09 -0.27
N THR A 413 -7.23 25.32 0.76
CA THR A 413 -6.41 25.11 1.97
C THR A 413 -5.99 23.66 2.19
N ILE A 414 -6.20 22.81 1.18
CA ILE A 414 -5.89 21.38 1.17
C ILE A 414 -4.41 21.17 0.91
N ILE A 415 -3.84 21.80 -0.11
CA ILE A 415 -2.43 21.72 -0.48
C ILE A 415 -1.77 23.06 -0.16
N ARG A 416 -0.88 23.07 0.84
CA ARG A 416 -0.18 24.30 1.22
C ARG A 416 0.87 24.72 0.18
N PRO A 417 1.14 26.02 0.06
CA PRO A 417 2.28 26.53 -0.70
C PRO A 417 3.61 25.91 -0.24
N LEU A 418 4.57 25.77 -1.17
CA LEU A 418 5.89 25.17 -0.89
C LEU A 418 6.74 26.00 0.11
N ASP A 419 6.51 27.31 0.19
CA ASP A 419 7.19 28.25 1.11
C ASP A 419 6.52 28.32 2.50
N ASN A 420 5.30 27.78 2.64
CA ASN A 420 4.58 27.67 3.91
C ASN A 420 4.06 26.24 4.12
N PRO A 421 4.93 25.22 4.19
CA PRO A 421 4.51 23.84 4.32
C PRO A 421 3.98 23.54 5.73
N ILE A 422 3.36 22.37 5.91
CA ILE A 422 2.98 21.88 7.24
C ILE A 422 4.26 21.48 8.01
N LYS A 423 5.20 20.84 7.32
CA LYS A 423 6.54 20.52 7.82
C LYS A 423 7.55 20.70 6.69
N THR A 424 8.71 21.26 6.98
CA THR A 424 9.77 21.55 5.99
C THR A 424 10.43 20.29 5.42
N THR A 425 10.23 19.14 6.06
CA THR A 425 10.65 17.81 5.60
C THR A 425 9.45 16.87 5.55
N GLY A 426 9.65 15.67 5.02
CA GLY A 426 8.69 14.59 5.07
C GLY A 426 8.40 14.11 6.49
N HIS A 427 7.26 13.45 6.63
CA HIS A 427 6.80 12.85 7.88
C HIS A 427 7.38 11.44 8.11
N ILE A 428 7.72 10.69 7.07
CA ILE A 428 8.36 9.37 7.21
C ILE A 428 9.81 9.56 7.62
N GLN A 429 10.23 8.88 8.68
CA GLN A 429 11.61 8.83 9.14
C GLN A 429 12.08 7.37 9.21
N ILE A 430 13.31 7.16 8.79
CA ILE A 430 13.98 5.86 8.82
C ILE A 430 14.92 5.87 10.01
N LEU A 431 14.63 5.05 11.01
CA LEU A 431 15.42 4.97 12.24
C LEU A 431 16.37 3.78 12.17
N ARG A 432 17.60 3.95 12.66
CA ARG A 432 18.58 2.87 12.84
C ARG A 432 19.16 2.93 14.25
N GLY A 433 19.85 1.88 14.68
CA GLY A 433 20.53 1.85 15.97
C GLY A 433 20.63 0.42 16.48
N ASN A 434 21.11 0.25 17.73
CA ASN A 434 21.28 -1.09 18.28
C ASN A 434 19.96 -1.87 18.40
N LEU A 435 18.81 -1.19 18.46
CA LEU A 435 17.50 -1.83 18.52
C LEU A 435 16.95 -2.22 17.13
N ALA A 436 17.34 -1.50 16.07
CA ALA A 436 16.86 -1.71 14.70
C ALA A 436 18.02 -1.60 13.68
N PRO A 437 18.98 -2.54 13.68
CA PRO A 437 20.16 -2.45 12.81
C PRO A 437 19.81 -2.54 11.31
N GLY A 438 18.79 -3.33 10.95
CA GLY A 438 18.24 -3.39 9.59
C GLY A 438 17.39 -2.18 9.22
N GLY A 439 17.02 -1.36 10.20
CA GLY A 439 16.18 -0.18 10.06
C GLY A 439 14.77 -0.37 10.61
N ALA A 440 14.10 0.74 10.84
CA ALA A 440 12.71 0.84 11.26
C ALA A 440 12.06 2.07 10.60
N VAL A 441 10.73 2.08 10.54
CA VAL A 441 9.97 3.16 9.90
C VAL A 441 9.09 3.83 10.94
N ALA A 442 9.22 5.15 11.05
CA ALA A 442 8.41 5.98 11.92
C ALA A 442 7.65 7.04 11.12
N LYS A 443 6.48 7.42 11.64
CA LYS A 443 5.75 8.61 11.18
C LYS A 443 5.93 9.70 12.23
N ILE A 444 6.73 10.71 11.90
CA ILE A 444 7.09 11.81 12.80
C ILE A 444 6.62 13.13 12.21
N THR A 445 5.53 13.68 12.75
CA THR A 445 4.94 14.94 12.25
C THR A 445 5.62 16.18 12.84
N GLY A 446 6.31 16.02 13.97
CA GLY A 446 6.97 17.08 14.72
C GLY A 446 6.13 17.65 15.86
N LYS A 447 4.80 17.40 15.87
CA LYS A 447 3.90 17.81 16.96
C LYS A 447 4.16 17.05 18.25
N GLU A 448 4.67 15.84 18.14
CA GLU A 448 5.04 14.94 19.22
C GLU A 448 6.41 15.28 19.84
N GLY A 449 7.18 16.20 19.23
CA GLY A 449 8.59 16.44 19.56
C GLY A 449 9.54 15.65 18.65
N LEU A 450 10.85 15.82 18.86
CA LEU A 450 11.88 15.16 18.04
C LEU A 450 12.65 14.07 18.79
N LYS A 451 12.48 13.96 20.11
CA LYS A 451 13.13 12.93 20.93
C LYS A 451 12.18 12.42 22.01
N PHE A 452 12.19 11.11 22.24
CA PHE A 452 11.46 10.45 23.31
C PHE A 452 12.37 9.45 24.02
N SER A 453 12.33 9.43 25.34
CA SER A 453 13.03 8.43 26.16
C SER A 453 12.08 7.92 27.25
N GLY A 454 12.00 6.60 27.39
CA GLY A 454 11.12 5.96 28.36
C GLY A 454 11.52 4.53 28.67
N LYS A 455 11.02 4.00 29.79
CA LYS A 455 11.24 2.61 30.17
C LYS A 455 10.45 1.68 29.26
N ALA A 456 11.06 0.58 28.85
CA ALA A 456 10.41 -0.46 28.07
C ALA A 456 9.32 -1.15 28.91
N ARG A 457 8.18 -1.39 28.28
CA ARG A 457 7.18 -2.36 28.73
C ARG A 457 6.83 -3.28 27.58
N VAL A 458 7.13 -4.56 27.73
CA VAL A 458 7.25 -5.53 26.64
C VAL A 458 6.05 -6.47 26.60
N PHE A 459 5.48 -6.61 25.41
CA PHE A 459 4.39 -7.50 25.09
C PHE A 459 4.81 -8.41 23.92
N ASN A 460 4.50 -9.71 24.03
CA ASN A 460 4.84 -10.70 22.99
C ASN A 460 3.69 -10.94 22.00
N LYS A 461 2.58 -10.21 22.15
CA LYS A 461 1.41 -10.26 21.26
C LYS A 461 0.60 -8.98 21.39
N GLU A 462 0.01 -8.50 20.29
CA GLU A 462 -0.84 -7.30 20.31
C GLU A 462 -1.99 -7.44 21.33
N LYS A 463 -2.58 -8.63 21.45
CA LYS A 463 -3.66 -8.89 22.41
C LYS A 463 -3.25 -8.55 23.85
N GLN A 464 -2.01 -8.84 24.25
CA GLN A 464 -1.54 -8.57 25.61
C GLN A 464 -1.47 -7.06 25.90
N LEU A 465 -1.05 -6.26 24.91
CA LEU A 465 -1.06 -4.80 25.04
C LEU A 465 -2.50 -4.28 25.11
N ASN A 466 -3.39 -4.79 24.25
CA ASN A 466 -4.80 -4.39 24.25
C ASN A 466 -5.47 -4.72 25.60
N ASP A 467 -5.26 -5.92 26.14
CA ASP A 467 -5.80 -6.31 27.44
C ASP A 467 -5.26 -5.39 28.56
N ALA A 468 -3.96 -5.07 28.56
CA ALA A 468 -3.37 -4.15 29.53
C ALA A 468 -3.90 -2.71 29.43
N LEU A 469 -4.22 -2.24 28.22
CA LEU A 469 -4.86 -0.93 27.99
C LEU A 469 -6.31 -0.92 28.48
N ASP A 470 -7.08 -1.97 28.16
CA ASP A 470 -8.48 -2.14 28.53
C ASP A 470 -8.64 -2.25 30.06
N GLU A 471 -7.68 -2.89 30.74
CA GLU A 471 -7.63 -3.01 32.21
C GLU A 471 -7.02 -1.79 32.91
N GLY A 472 -6.63 -0.75 32.17
CA GLY A 472 -6.06 0.48 32.73
C GLY A 472 -4.69 0.29 33.39
N GLN A 473 -3.95 -0.76 33.02
CA GLN A 473 -2.65 -1.09 33.62
C GLN A 473 -1.51 -0.20 33.13
N ILE A 474 -1.71 0.65 32.13
CA ILE A 474 -0.70 1.56 31.58
C ILE A 474 -0.65 2.87 32.41
N PRO A 475 0.45 3.16 33.12
CA PRO A 475 0.59 4.37 33.94
C PRO A 475 0.50 5.67 33.14
N ARG A 476 -0.12 6.70 33.72
CA ARG A 476 -0.26 8.03 33.12
C ARG A 476 0.91 8.98 33.36
N GLY A 477 1.72 8.73 34.39
CA GLY A 477 2.76 9.68 34.87
C GLY A 477 4.18 9.34 34.46
N GLU A 478 4.42 8.18 33.84
CA GLU A 478 5.75 7.70 33.49
C GLU A 478 5.94 7.68 31.98
N ASN A 479 7.11 8.09 31.49
CA ASN A 479 7.43 7.92 30.08
C ASN A 479 7.69 6.44 29.80
N LEU A 480 6.84 5.81 29.00
CA LEU A 480 6.96 4.41 28.63
C LEU A 480 7.12 4.23 27.12
N VAL A 481 7.91 3.23 26.75
CA VAL A 481 7.97 2.70 25.40
C VAL A 481 7.31 1.34 25.43
N LEU A 482 6.07 1.25 24.93
CA LEU A 482 5.35 -0.02 24.83
C LEU A 482 5.85 -0.76 23.59
N ILE A 483 6.38 -1.96 23.81
CA ILE A 483 7.01 -2.78 22.78
C ILE A 483 6.08 -3.96 22.50
N VAL A 484 5.59 -4.08 21.27
CA VAL A 484 4.88 -5.28 20.82
C VAL A 484 5.79 -6.04 19.86
N ARG A 485 6.27 -7.21 20.26
CA ARG A 485 7.18 -8.02 19.45
C ARG A 485 6.56 -9.37 19.07
N TYR A 486 7.20 -10.07 18.15
CA TYR A 486 6.67 -11.27 17.50
C TYR A 486 5.41 -10.99 16.68
N GLU A 487 5.31 -9.77 16.13
CA GLU A 487 4.26 -9.37 15.18
C GLU A 487 4.85 -9.03 13.80
N GLY A 488 6.13 -9.38 13.57
CA GLY A 488 6.79 -9.25 12.27
C GLY A 488 6.27 -10.22 11.19
N PRO A 489 6.90 -10.23 10.00
CA PRO A 489 6.52 -11.12 8.90
C PRO A 489 6.40 -12.61 9.30
N LYS A 490 7.38 -13.14 10.04
CA LYS A 490 7.37 -14.54 10.49
C LYS A 490 6.71 -14.72 11.85
N GLY A 491 6.93 -13.78 12.77
CA GLY A 491 6.43 -13.85 14.14
C GLY A 491 4.91 -13.78 14.23
N GLY A 492 4.29 -12.86 13.48
CA GLY A 492 2.84 -12.66 13.48
C GLY A 492 2.08 -13.98 13.26
N PRO A 493 2.36 -14.75 12.19
CA PRO A 493 2.94 -14.34 10.91
C PRO A 493 2.02 -13.38 10.15
N GLY A 494 2.52 -12.78 9.07
CA GLY A 494 1.75 -11.91 8.19
C GLY A 494 1.85 -10.43 8.53
N MET A 495 2.72 -10.07 9.48
CA MET A 495 3.01 -8.69 9.86
C MET A 495 1.72 -7.85 10.09
N PRO A 496 0.83 -8.24 11.02
CA PRO A 496 -0.46 -7.59 11.21
C PRO A 496 -0.31 -6.09 11.51
N GLU A 497 -1.28 -5.31 11.04
CA GLU A 497 -1.37 -3.88 11.32
C GLU A 497 -2.11 -3.65 12.63
N GLN A 498 -1.44 -3.01 13.58
CA GLN A 498 -1.97 -2.71 14.90
C GLN A 498 -2.57 -1.30 14.89
N LEU A 499 -3.81 -1.18 15.38
CA LEU A 499 -4.52 0.10 15.47
C LEU A 499 -5.18 0.31 16.83
N LYS A 500 -5.77 -0.74 17.43
CA LYS A 500 -6.55 -0.63 18.68
C LYS A 500 -5.75 0.06 19.78
N ALA A 501 -4.50 -0.34 19.99
CA ALA A 501 -3.62 0.28 20.98
C ALA A 501 -3.40 1.78 20.73
N SER A 502 -3.13 2.17 19.49
CA SER A 502 -2.90 3.59 19.16
C SER A 502 -4.17 4.43 19.29
N ALA A 503 -5.34 3.90 18.91
CA ALA A 503 -6.63 4.57 19.06
C ALA A 503 -7.02 4.70 20.55
N ALA A 504 -6.75 3.66 21.35
CA ALA A 504 -6.90 3.67 22.80
C ALA A 504 -6.04 4.77 23.45
N LEU A 505 -4.76 4.88 23.10
CA LEU A 505 -3.88 5.93 23.62
C LEU A 505 -4.37 7.34 23.26
N MET A 506 -4.86 7.53 22.03
CA MET A 506 -5.45 8.79 21.59
C MET A 506 -6.70 9.15 22.39
N GLY A 507 -7.64 8.21 22.53
CA GLY A 507 -8.85 8.39 23.34
C GLY A 507 -8.54 8.69 24.80
N ALA A 508 -7.52 8.03 25.37
CA ALA A 508 -7.07 8.25 26.74
C ALA A 508 -6.24 9.53 26.94
N LYS A 509 -5.89 10.25 25.86
CA LYS A 509 -5.03 11.44 25.82
C LYS A 509 -3.66 11.24 26.46
N LEU A 510 -3.05 10.07 26.24
CA LEU A 510 -1.72 9.73 26.77
C LEU A 510 -0.62 10.23 25.82
N THR A 511 0.11 11.27 26.24
CA THR A 511 1.24 11.84 25.47
C THR A 511 2.61 11.35 25.96
N ASN A 512 2.64 10.65 27.10
CA ASN A 512 3.81 10.09 27.76
C ASN A 512 4.17 8.68 27.26
N ILE A 513 3.67 8.26 26.09
CA ILE A 513 3.79 6.89 25.59
C ILE A 513 4.33 6.89 24.15
N ALA A 514 5.33 6.05 23.89
CA ALA A 514 5.74 5.66 22.54
C ALA A 514 5.34 4.19 22.27
N LEU A 515 5.07 3.87 21.01
CA LEU A 515 4.74 2.52 20.55
C LEU A 515 5.79 2.03 19.56
N ILE A 516 6.37 0.86 19.81
CA ILE A 516 7.33 0.25 18.88
C ILE A 516 7.01 -1.23 18.61
N THR A 517 7.21 -1.68 17.38
CA THR A 517 6.93 -3.07 16.99
C THR A 517 7.80 -3.54 15.82
N ASP A 518 8.02 -4.86 15.75
CA ASP A 518 8.50 -5.54 14.54
C ASP A 518 7.39 -5.77 13.49
N GLY A 519 6.13 -5.57 13.86
CA GLY A 519 4.97 -5.52 12.97
C GLY A 519 4.74 -4.15 12.32
N ARG A 520 3.46 -3.78 12.12
CA ARG A 520 3.06 -2.50 11.51
C ARG A 520 2.10 -1.76 12.44
N TYR A 521 2.19 -0.44 12.48
CA TYR A 521 1.15 0.41 13.06
C TYR A 521 0.39 1.13 11.95
N SER A 522 -0.90 1.36 12.18
CA SER A 522 -1.71 2.08 11.21
C SER A 522 -1.34 3.56 11.10
N GLY A 523 -1.48 4.12 9.90
CA GLY A 523 -1.11 5.51 9.62
C GLY A 523 -2.00 6.56 10.30
N ALA A 524 -3.12 6.15 10.93
CA ALA A 524 -4.10 6.98 11.62
C ALA A 524 -3.63 7.52 12.98
N SER A 525 -2.46 7.10 13.45
CA SER A 525 -2.03 7.32 14.82
C SER A 525 -1.19 8.60 14.99
N HIS A 526 -1.15 9.15 16.20
CA HIS A 526 -0.32 10.30 16.59
C HIS A 526 0.69 9.89 17.69
N GLY A 527 1.89 10.49 17.68
CA GLY A 527 2.95 10.22 18.66
C GLY A 527 4.15 9.48 18.07
N PHE A 528 5.11 9.09 18.93
CA PHE A 528 6.27 8.30 18.54
C PHE A 528 5.87 6.85 18.28
N ILE A 529 5.57 6.55 17.01
CA ILE A 529 5.09 5.25 16.57
C ILE A 529 6.05 4.69 15.53
N VAL A 530 6.72 3.60 15.89
CA VAL A 530 7.78 2.97 15.11
C VAL A 530 7.36 1.54 14.77
N GLY A 531 7.30 1.23 13.48
CA GLY A 531 7.06 -0.12 12.99
C GLY A 531 8.26 -0.65 12.19
N HIS A 532 8.10 -1.86 11.67
CA HIS A 532 9.04 -2.48 10.74
C HIS A 532 10.44 -2.68 11.34
N ILE A 533 10.57 -2.77 12.66
CA ILE A 533 11.86 -3.00 13.32
C ILE A 533 12.47 -4.28 12.77
N THR A 534 13.64 -4.12 12.15
CA THR A 534 14.34 -5.18 11.45
C THR A 534 15.74 -5.37 12.04
N PRO A 535 16.19 -6.62 12.32
CA PRO A 535 15.44 -7.88 12.20
C PRO A 535 14.30 -8.03 13.20
N GLU A 536 13.26 -8.78 12.84
CA GLU A 536 12.11 -9.05 13.71
C GLU A 536 12.47 -9.98 14.89
N ALA A 537 11.62 -10.03 15.92
CA ALA A 537 11.90 -10.82 17.12
C ALA A 537 11.94 -12.33 16.85
N ALA A 538 11.10 -12.82 15.93
CA ALA A 538 11.00 -14.25 15.62
C ALA A 538 12.29 -14.85 15.02
N VAL A 539 13.20 -14.02 14.53
CA VAL A 539 14.51 -14.43 14.00
C VAL A 539 15.67 -13.98 14.90
N GLY A 540 15.39 -13.58 16.13
CA GLY A 540 16.40 -13.20 17.13
C GLY A 540 16.96 -11.79 16.94
N GLY A 541 16.21 -10.90 16.29
CA GLY A 541 16.58 -9.48 16.21
C GLY A 541 16.66 -8.82 17.58
N PRO A 542 17.35 -7.67 17.72
CA PRO A 542 17.58 -7.03 19.02
C PRO A 542 16.30 -6.74 19.84
N ILE A 543 15.18 -6.47 19.18
CA ILE A 543 13.86 -6.31 19.82
C ILE A 543 13.40 -7.56 20.61
N ALA A 544 13.87 -8.76 20.26
CA ALA A 544 13.63 -9.99 21.02
C ALA A 544 14.34 -10.03 22.38
N LEU A 545 15.35 -9.18 22.57
CA LEU A 545 16.22 -9.18 23.74
C LEU A 545 15.83 -8.11 24.78
N VAL A 546 14.93 -7.20 24.42
CA VAL A 546 14.45 -6.17 25.35
C VAL A 546 13.68 -6.81 26.50
N ARG A 547 13.91 -6.30 27.71
CA ARG A 547 13.24 -6.66 28.95
C ARG A 547 12.52 -5.44 29.53
N ASP A 548 11.50 -5.68 30.36
CA ASP A 548 10.81 -4.60 31.08
C ASP A 548 11.81 -3.77 31.88
N GLY A 549 11.67 -2.44 31.81
CA GLY A 549 12.51 -1.48 32.52
C GLY A 549 13.75 -1.00 31.77
N ASP A 550 14.18 -1.66 30.69
CA ASP A 550 15.28 -1.16 29.84
C ASP A 550 14.94 0.25 29.33
N MET A 551 15.90 1.18 29.33
CA MET A 551 15.66 2.53 28.81
C MET A 551 15.77 2.53 27.28
N ILE A 552 14.73 3.02 26.59
CA ILE A 552 14.70 3.13 25.13
C ILE A 552 14.65 4.60 24.74
N THR A 553 15.48 4.98 23.76
CA THR A 553 15.51 6.32 23.18
C THR A 553 15.14 6.27 21.70
N ILE A 554 14.21 7.12 21.29
CA ILE A 554 13.86 7.40 19.88
C ILE A 554 14.26 8.84 19.60
N ASN A 555 15.14 9.05 18.62
CA ASN A 555 15.65 10.36 18.25
C ASN A 555 15.47 10.61 16.74
N ALA A 556 14.54 11.49 16.40
CA ALA A 556 14.24 11.91 15.04
C ALA A 556 15.28 12.90 14.46
N GLU A 557 16.09 13.55 15.31
CA GLU A 557 17.14 14.47 14.86
C GLU A 557 18.34 13.69 14.33
N THR A 558 18.71 12.61 15.01
CA THR A 558 19.82 11.72 14.62
C THR A 558 19.36 10.49 13.83
N ASN A 559 18.05 10.32 13.62
CA ASN A 559 17.44 9.13 13.04
C ASN A 559 17.84 7.83 13.76
N GLU A 560 17.87 7.89 15.09
CA GLU A 560 18.34 6.81 15.95
C GLU A 560 17.19 6.18 16.76
N ILE A 561 17.22 4.86 16.91
CA ILE A 561 16.45 4.11 17.90
C ILE A 561 17.38 3.16 18.66
N SER A 562 17.50 3.38 19.98
CA SER A 562 18.46 2.64 20.80
C SER A 562 17.92 2.22 22.16
N MET A 563 18.52 1.17 22.71
CA MET A 563 18.31 0.71 24.08
C MET A 563 19.59 0.88 24.90
N ASP A 564 19.45 1.36 26.14
CA ASP A 564 20.54 1.55 27.10
C ASP A 564 20.82 0.22 27.84
N VAL A 565 21.41 -0.71 27.10
CA VAL A 565 21.83 -2.02 27.58
C VAL A 565 23.23 -2.26 27.03
N SER A 566 24.17 -2.69 27.87
CA SER A 566 25.55 -2.93 27.44
C SER A 566 25.62 -4.10 26.45
N GLU A 567 26.63 -4.09 25.58
CA GLU A 567 26.77 -5.14 24.57
C GLU A 567 27.02 -6.52 25.20
N GLU A 568 27.68 -6.58 26.37
CA GLU A 568 27.89 -7.81 27.12
C GLU A 568 26.57 -8.41 27.62
N GLU A 569 25.68 -7.59 28.17
CA GLU A 569 24.35 -8.03 28.61
C GLU A 569 23.49 -8.44 27.41
N LEU A 570 23.56 -7.73 26.28
CA LEU A 570 22.84 -8.11 25.06
C LEU A 570 23.32 -9.44 24.49
N GLU A 571 24.63 -9.70 24.51
CA GLU A 571 25.20 -10.98 24.08
C GLU A 571 24.78 -12.13 24.99
N GLU A 572 24.74 -11.92 26.32
CA GLU A 572 24.22 -12.93 27.25
C GLU A 572 22.74 -13.22 27.00
N ARG A 573 21.92 -12.16 26.84
CA ARG A 573 20.49 -12.31 26.47
C ARG A 573 20.32 -13.06 25.14
N ARG A 574 21.19 -12.80 24.16
CA ARG A 574 21.18 -13.46 22.84
C ARG A 574 21.50 -14.94 22.94
N ARG A 575 22.44 -15.34 23.80
CA ARG A 575 22.77 -16.76 24.06
C ARG A 575 21.65 -17.52 24.74
N GLN A 576 20.87 -16.83 25.57
CA GLN A 576 19.70 -17.39 26.26
C GLN A 576 18.45 -17.40 25.38
N TRP A 577 18.42 -16.63 24.29
CA TRP A 577 17.27 -16.56 23.40
C TRP A 577 17.13 -17.85 22.59
N THR A 578 15.91 -18.38 22.58
CA THR A 578 15.53 -19.53 21.77
C THR A 578 14.44 -19.12 20.78
N PRO A 579 14.55 -19.50 19.50
CA PRO A 579 13.49 -19.24 18.53
C PRO A 579 12.15 -19.82 19.02
N PRO A 580 11.05 -19.04 18.99
CA PRO A 580 9.76 -19.56 19.39
C PRO A 580 9.28 -20.63 18.39
N GLU A 581 8.63 -21.67 18.91
CA GLU A 581 8.01 -22.69 18.07
C GLU A 581 6.92 -22.09 17.15
N PRO A 582 6.90 -22.42 15.85
CA PRO A 582 5.88 -21.93 14.94
C PRO A 582 4.47 -22.33 15.38
N GLN A 583 3.67 -21.34 15.77
CA GLN A 583 2.28 -21.57 16.20
C GLN A 583 1.38 -22.04 15.04
N ILE A 584 1.73 -21.69 13.80
CA ILE A 584 0.98 -22.03 12.59
C ILE A 584 1.85 -22.91 11.68
N THR A 585 1.47 -24.18 11.51
CA THR A 585 2.29 -25.19 10.82
C THR A 585 1.71 -25.68 9.49
N ARG A 586 0.51 -25.22 9.12
CA ARG A 586 -0.20 -25.55 7.87
C ARG A 586 -0.93 -24.32 7.31
N GLY A 587 -1.36 -24.41 6.06
CA GLY A 587 -2.13 -23.35 5.40
C GLY A 587 -1.25 -22.20 4.89
N VAL A 588 -1.91 -21.11 4.46
CA VAL A 588 -1.22 -20.00 3.76
C VAL A 588 -0.24 -19.25 4.64
N LEU A 589 -0.55 -19.02 5.92
CA LEU A 589 0.36 -18.33 6.85
C LEU A 589 1.63 -19.15 7.13
N ALA A 590 1.53 -20.48 7.19
CA ALA A 590 2.71 -21.34 7.34
C ALA A 590 3.62 -21.28 6.09
N LYS A 591 3.03 -21.29 4.89
CA LYS A 591 3.77 -21.08 3.64
C LYS A 591 4.44 -19.71 3.61
N TYR A 592 3.71 -18.66 3.98
CA TYR A 592 4.21 -17.30 4.05
C TYR A 592 5.39 -17.18 5.02
N ALA A 593 5.24 -17.61 6.28
CA ALA A 593 6.30 -17.55 7.29
C ALA A 593 7.58 -18.30 6.86
N ARG A 594 7.45 -19.35 6.06
CA ARG A 594 8.58 -20.12 5.55
C ARG A 594 9.35 -19.39 4.44
N LEU A 595 8.65 -18.64 3.60
CA LEU A 595 9.20 -18.01 2.39
C LEU A 595 9.54 -16.54 2.55
N VAL A 596 8.89 -15.85 3.48
CA VAL A 596 8.95 -14.39 3.57
C VAL A 596 10.34 -13.89 4.01
N GLY A 597 10.82 -12.86 3.32
CA GLY A 597 11.96 -12.04 3.74
C GLY A 597 11.60 -11.05 4.84
N ASP A 598 12.57 -10.26 5.29
CA ASP A 598 12.34 -9.21 6.28
C ASP A 598 11.66 -7.96 5.70
N ALA A 599 11.23 -7.06 6.59
CA ALA A 599 10.52 -5.83 6.21
C ALA A 599 11.41 -4.82 5.47
N SER A 600 12.72 -4.78 5.74
CA SER A 600 13.67 -3.90 5.03
C SER A 600 13.87 -4.28 3.56
N HIS A 601 13.46 -5.50 3.19
CA HIS A 601 13.40 -5.98 1.81
C HIS A 601 11.96 -6.11 1.27
N GLY A 602 10.99 -5.45 1.90
CA GLY A 602 9.61 -5.43 1.43
C GLY A 602 8.76 -6.64 1.84
N ALA A 603 9.24 -7.53 2.72
CA ALA A 603 8.55 -8.74 3.16
C ALA A 603 8.01 -9.60 1.98
N MET A 604 8.84 -9.80 0.96
CA MET A 604 8.52 -10.60 -0.24
C MET A 604 8.68 -12.10 0.01
N THR A 605 7.99 -12.95 -0.76
CA THR A 605 8.05 -14.42 -0.61
C THR A 605 8.85 -15.15 -1.70
N ASP A 606 9.47 -14.43 -2.63
CA ASP A 606 10.23 -14.95 -3.77
C ASP A 606 11.71 -14.50 -3.76
N LEU A 607 12.30 -14.38 -2.57
CA LEU A 607 13.71 -13.98 -2.35
C LEU A 607 14.61 -15.19 -2.06
N PHE A 608 14.86 -16.05 -3.06
CA PHE A 608 15.66 -17.27 -2.88
C PHE A 608 16.82 -17.45 -3.87
#